data_AF-A0A8J8NG57-F1
#
_entry.id   AF-A0A8J8NG57-F1
#
_cell.length_a   1.000
_cell.length_b   1.000
_cell.length_c   1.000
_cell.angle_alpha   90.00
_cell.angle_beta   90.00
_cell.angle_gamma   90.00
#
_symmetry.space_group_name_H-M   'P 1'
#
loop_
_entity.id
_entity.type
_entity.pdbx_description
1 polymer ?
#
loop_
_entity_poly.entity_id
_entity_poly.type
_entity_poly.pdbx_seq_one_letter_code
_entity_poly.pdbx_strand_id
1 'polypeptide(L)'
;MIQFTLQISSFPKYFKKNERVIEKYGAVFEGLKHYSFSRYYNSFLLLKRFLFMSLLVYCYNFKVIQVSSLTFLSILNSFFLIFFKPIEDKLELCKKISAEVSMSQTLTMTTVLAIDSDIQYFGYEARENIGWCCTTFISFILVVQIFLDAIQQWKFLLNKFKFLKKIFMKIKSMFSSSVDSLPRTSPNVFEP
;
A
#
# COMPACT_ATOMS: atom_id res chain seq x y z
N MET A 1 0.14 21.06 -1.51
CA MET A 1 0.52 19.63 -1.68
C MET A 1 0.58 19.23 -3.16
N ILE A 2 -0.44 19.52 -3.98
CA ILE A 2 -0.47 19.20 -5.43
C ILE A 2 0.63 19.92 -6.23
N GLN A 3 0.93 21.20 -5.93
CA GLN A 3 2.04 21.92 -6.57
C GLN A 3 3.41 21.31 -6.27
N PHE A 4 3.59 20.70 -5.10
CA PHE A 4 4.85 20.04 -4.71
C PHE A 4 5.07 18.77 -5.54
N THR A 5 4.00 18.01 -5.79
CA THR A 5 4.03 16.80 -6.63
C THR A 5 4.25 17.14 -8.11
N LEU A 6 3.67 18.23 -8.60
CA LEU A 6 3.92 18.73 -9.96
C LEU A 6 5.35 19.25 -10.13
N GLN A 7 5.89 19.98 -9.15
CA GLN A 7 7.29 20.42 -9.16
C GLN A 7 8.27 19.25 -9.19
N ILE A 8 8.00 18.17 -8.45
CA ILE A 8 8.82 16.95 -8.46
C ILE A 8 8.78 16.26 -9.84
N SER A 9 7.65 16.33 -10.56
CA SER A 9 7.52 15.76 -11.91
C SER A 9 8.33 16.51 -12.98
N SER A 10 8.60 17.81 -12.77
CA SER A 10 9.36 18.68 -13.70
C SER A 10 10.86 18.77 -13.41
N PHE A 11 11.43 17.87 -12.60
CA PHE A 11 12.88 17.74 -12.37
C PHE A 11 13.68 16.78 -13.30
N PRO A 12 13.23 16.41 -14.53
CA PRO A 12 13.81 15.27 -15.25
C PRO A 12 15.20 15.51 -15.85
N LYS A 13 15.76 16.73 -15.84
CA LYS A 13 17.12 16.98 -16.38
C LYS A 13 18.26 16.89 -15.36
N TYR A 14 17.97 16.86 -14.05
CA TYR A 14 19.00 16.80 -13.00
C TYR A 14 19.21 15.40 -12.37
N PHE A 15 18.33 14.44 -12.68
CA PHE A 15 18.35 13.12 -12.03
C PHE A 15 19.43 12.17 -12.56
N LYS A 16 20.07 12.49 -13.69
CA LYS A 16 21.11 11.63 -14.29
C LYS A 16 22.48 11.76 -13.61
N LYS A 17 22.66 12.66 -12.61
CA LYS A 17 23.99 12.94 -12.03
C LYS A 17 24.04 13.09 -10.49
N ASN A 18 22.96 12.87 -9.73
CA ASN A 18 22.97 13.12 -8.29
C ASN A 18 22.50 11.91 -7.46
N GLU A 19 23.45 11.08 -7.00
CA GLU A 19 23.25 10.03 -5.99
C GLU A 19 22.58 10.58 -4.70
N ARG A 20 22.83 11.85 -4.36
CA ARG A 20 22.25 12.51 -3.18
C ARG A 20 20.72 12.68 -3.21
N VAL A 21 20.11 12.73 -4.40
CA VAL A 21 18.64 12.86 -4.53
C VAL A 21 17.98 11.49 -4.35
N ILE A 22 18.62 10.42 -4.82
CA ILE A 22 18.19 9.03 -4.59
C ILE A 22 18.27 8.71 -3.09
N GLU A 23 19.30 9.20 -2.38
CA GLU A 23 19.44 8.98 -0.95
C GLU A 23 18.35 9.70 -0.12
N LYS A 24 17.92 10.89 -0.56
CA LYS A 24 16.93 11.71 0.18
C LYS A 24 15.47 11.38 -0.16
N TYR A 25 15.20 10.88 -1.37
CA TYR A 25 13.85 10.54 -1.85
C TYR A 25 13.68 9.06 -2.21
N GLY A 26 14.64 8.20 -1.85
CA GLY A 26 14.66 6.78 -2.17
C GLY A 26 13.37 6.07 -1.78
N ALA A 27 12.81 6.39 -0.60
CA ALA A 27 11.55 5.83 -0.11
C ALA A 27 10.33 6.13 -1.01
N VAL A 28 10.37 7.20 -1.83
CA VAL A 28 9.27 7.55 -2.76
C VAL A 28 9.37 6.77 -4.07
N PHE A 29 10.57 6.30 -4.41
CA PHE A 29 10.88 5.59 -5.65
C PHE A 29 11.19 4.09 -5.44
N GLU A 30 11.28 3.63 -4.20
CA GLU A 30 11.51 2.23 -3.84
C GLU A 30 10.33 1.37 -4.33
N GLY A 31 10.60 0.41 -5.23
CA GLY A 31 9.60 -0.52 -5.79
C GLY A 31 8.92 -0.11 -7.11
N LEU A 32 9.23 1.07 -7.66
CA LEU A 32 8.75 1.51 -8.97
C LEU A 32 9.76 1.17 -10.07
N LYS A 33 9.33 0.46 -11.12
CA LYS A 33 10.18 0.16 -12.28
C LYS A 33 10.74 1.43 -12.89
N HIS A 34 12.01 1.42 -13.34
CA HIS A 34 12.69 2.58 -13.93
C HIS A 34 12.16 3.04 -15.32
N TYR A 35 10.94 2.67 -15.70
CA TYR A 35 10.28 3.16 -16.91
C TYR A 35 9.61 4.52 -16.64
N SER A 36 9.61 5.42 -17.64
CA SER A 36 9.01 6.76 -17.56
C SER A 36 7.55 6.77 -17.07
N PHE A 37 6.79 5.69 -17.32
CA PHE A 37 5.39 5.58 -16.92
C PHE A 37 5.18 5.32 -15.42
N SER A 38 6.12 4.63 -14.77
CA SER A 38 6.03 4.35 -13.33
C SER A 38 6.15 5.63 -12.48
N ARG A 39 6.79 6.67 -13.03
CA ARG A 39 6.92 7.99 -12.38
C ARG A 39 5.57 8.71 -12.20
N TYR A 40 4.65 8.56 -13.16
CA TYR A 40 3.32 9.19 -13.09
C TYR A 40 2.32 8.37 -12.28
N TYR A 41 2.67 7.14 -11.90
CA TYR A 41 1.79 6.24 -11.19
C TYR A 41 1.28 6.83 -9.87
N ASN A 42 2.17 7.42 -9.07
CA ASN A 42 1.79 8.04 -7.80
C ASN A 42 0.86 9.23 -8.01
N SER A 43 1.13 10.08 -9.01
CA SER A 43 0.25 11.20 -9.35
C SER A 43 -1.12 10.73 -9.83
N PHE A 44 -1.16 9.69 -10.66
CA PHE A 44 -2.41 9.06 -11.11
C PHE A 44 -3.21 8.48 -9.94
N LEU A 45 -2.55 7.79 -9.00
CA LEU A 45 -3.20 7.23 -7.82
C LEU A 45 -3.79 8.32 -6.91
N LEU A 46 -3.09 9.45 -6.79
CA LEU A 46 -3.55 10.61 -6.02
C LEU A 46 -4.73 11.29 -6.71
N LEU A 47 -4.66 11.48 -8.03
CA LEU A 47 -5.77 11.98 -8.84
C LEU A 47 -7.00 11.09 -8.73
N LYS A 48 -6.83 9.76 -8.79
CA LYS A 48 -7.93 8.82 -8.58
C LYS A 48 -8.58 9.01 -7.21
N ARG A 49 -7.79 9.09 -6.13
CA ARG A 49 -8.32 9.30 -4.77
C ARG A 49 -9.08 10.62 -4.68
N PHE A 50 -8.56 11.66 -5.31
CA PHE A 50 -9.23 12.96 -5.37
C PHE A 50 -10.56 12.88 -6.14
N LEU A 51 -10.58 12.24 -7.31
CA LEU A 51 -11.81 12.01 -8.09
C LEU A 51 -12.82 11.18 -7.32
N PHE A 52 -12.39 10.11 -6.67
CA PHE A 52 -13.24 9.24 -5.84
C PHE A 52 -13.93 10.05 -4.73
N MET A 53 -13.17 10.84 -3.97
CA MET A 53 -13.72 11.70 -2.91
C MET A 53 -14.64 12.79 -3.48
N SER A 54 -14.27 13.38 -4.61
CA SER A 54 -15.08 14.41 -5.26
C SER A 54 -16.42 13.86 -5.73
N LEU A 55 -16.44 12.68 -6.38
CA LEU A 55 -17.68 12.01 -6.79
C LEU A 55 -18.55 11.66 -5.57
N LEU A 56 -17.93 11.24 -4.46
CA LEU A 56 -18.64 10.96 -3.22
C LEU A 56 -19.39 12.19 -2.67
N VAL A 57 -18.73 13.35 -2.68
CA VAL A 57 -19.30 14.59 -2.11
C VAL A 57 -20.30 15.24 -3.07
N TYR A 58 -19.94 15.40 -4.35
CA TYR A 58 -20.77 16.14 -5.30
C TYR A 58 -21.96 15.33 -5.82
N CYS A 59 -21.84 14.01 -5.95
CA CYS A 59 -22.93 13.16 -6.44
C CYS A 59 -23.80 12.58 -5.31
N TYR A 60 -23.63 13.03 -4.07
CA TYR A 60 -24.35 12.49 -2.90
C TYR A 60 -25.89 12.48 -3.08
N ASN A 61 -26.44 13.50 -3.74
CA ASN A 61 -27.89 13.58 -4.01
C ASN A 61 -28.38 12.56 -5.04
N PHE A 62 -27.49 12.03 -5.88
CA PHE A 62 -27.82 11.11 -6.98
C PHE A 62 -27.11 9.77 -6.78
N LYS A 63 -27.69 8.92 -5.92
CA LYS A 63 -27.09 7.63 -5.49
C LYS A 63 -26.67 6.75 -6.66
N VAL A 64 -27.53 6.56 -7.67
CA VAL A 64 -27.22 5.71 -8.83
C VAL A 64 -26.05 6.25 -9.64
N ILE A 65 -26.02 7.57 -9.91
CA ILE A 65 -24.93 8.21 -10.66
C ILE A 65 -23.63 8.14 -9.87
N GLN A 66 -23.69 8.38 -8.56
CA GLN A 66 -22.56 8.31 -7.65
C GLN A 66 -21.92 6.93 -7.66
N VAL A 67 -22.70 5.88 -7.37
CA VAL A 67 -22.19 4.52 -7.28
C VAL A 67 -21.72 4.03 -8.66
N SER A 68 -22.47 4.30 -9.73
CA SER A 68 -22.07 3.90 -11.09
C SER A 68 -20.74 4.54 -11.52
N SER A 69 -20.56 5.82 -11.21
CA SER A 69 -19.32 6.56 -11.52
C SER A 69 -18.13 6.05 -10.71
N LEU A 70 -18.35 5.70 -9.43
CA LEU A 70 -17.34 5.07 -8.57
C LEU A 70 -16.94 3.67 -9.09
N THR A 71 -17.91 2.86 -9.50
CA THR A 71 -17.69 1.55 -10.10
C THR A 71 -16.86 1.67 -11.38
N PHE A 72 -17.24 2.58 -12.28
CA PHE A 72 -16.51 2.82 -13.52
C PHE A 72 -15.06 3.25 -13.26
N LEU A 73 -14.84 4.17 -12.31
CA LEU A 73 -13.49 4.61 -11.92
C LEU A 73 -12.64 3.47 -11.35
N SER A 74 -13.23 2.58 -10.54
CA SER A 74 -12.53 1.41 -9.98
C SER A 74 -12.18 0.40 -11.06
N ILE A 75 -13.10 0.10 -11.99
CA ILE A 75 -12.85 -0.80 -13.13
C ILE A 75 -11.73 -0.25 -14.02
N LEU A 76 -11.77 1.03 -14.39
CA LEU A 76 -10.73 1.66 -15.20
C LEU A 76 -9.37 1.57 -14.53
N ASN A 77 -9.31 1.79 -13.21
CA ASN A 77 -8.08 1.65 -12.45
C ASN A 77 -7.57 0.20 -12.36
N SER A 78 -8.47 -0.79 -12.22
CA SER A 78 -8.13 -2.21 -12.29
C SER A 78 -7.50 -2.56 -13.64
N PHE A 79 -8.10 -2.11 -14.74
CA PHE A 79 -7.54 -2.29 -16.09
C PHE A 79 -6.16 -1.64 -16.21
N PHE A 80 -6.03 -0.40 -15.75
CA PHE A 80 -4.75 0.31 -15.77
C PHE A 80 -3.64 -0.46 -15.02
N LEU A 81 -3.94 -0.99 -13.83
CA LEU A 81 -3.00 -1.79 -13.04
C LEU A 81 -2.59 -3.10 -13.74
N ILE A 82 -3.53 -3.81 -14.36
CA ILE A 82 -3.29 -5.08 -15.04
C ILE A 82 -2.43 -4.89 -16.30
N PHE A 83 -2.70 -3.85 -17.10
CA PHE A 83 -2.00 -3.59 -18.35
C PHE A 83 -0.62 -2.95 -18.14
N PHE A 84 -0.54 -1.88 -17.34
CA PHE A 84 0.71 -1.11 -17.23
C PHE A 84 1.70 -1.67 -16.20
N LYS A 85 1.26 -2.53 -15.28
CA LYS A 85 2.09 -3.19 -14.24
C LYS A 85 3.22 -2.29 -13.70
N PRO A 86 2.88 -1.15 -13.09
CA PRO A 86 3.87 -0.11 -12.75
C PRO A 86 4.81 -0.51 -11.59
N ILE A 87 4.44 -1.52 -10.80
CA ILE A 87 5.16 -2.00 -9.63
C ILE A 87 6.10 -3.14 -10.03
N GLU A 88 7.32 -3.10 -9.50
CA GLU A 88 8.37 -4.09 -9.81
C GLU A 88 8.19 -5.40 -9.04
N ASP A 89 7.80 -5.32 -7.76
CA ASP A 89 7.49 -6.50 -6.94
C ASP A 89 6.15 -7.12 -7.37
N LYS A 90 6.23 -8.35 -7.89
CA LYS A 90 5.08 -9.14 -8.35
C LYS A 90 4.10 -9.43 -7.22
N LEU A 91 4.58 -9.62 -5.98
CA LEU A 91 3.72 -9.89 -4.83
C LEU A 91 2.92 -8.65 -4.44
N GLU A 92 3.56 -7.48 -4.38
CA GLU A 92 2.88 -6.23 -4.09
C GLU A 92 1.90 -5.84 -5.20
N LEU A 93 2.28 -6.04 -6.46
CA LEU A 93 1.39 -5.83 -7.60
C LEU A 93 0.16 -6.75 -7.54
N CYS A 94 0.37 -8.05 -7.27
CA CYS A 94 -0.72 -9.02 -7.16
C CYS A 94 -1.69 -8.65 -6.04
N LYS A 95 -1.18 -8.27 -4.87
CA LYS A 95 -2.02 -7.79 -3.76
C LYS A 95 -2.84 -6.57 -4.15
N LYS A 96 -2.21 -5.60 -4.80
CA LYS A 96 -2.88 -4.36 -5.20
C LYS A 96 -3.96 -4.60 -6.25
N ILE A 97 -3.70 -5.48 -7.22
CA ILE A 97 -4.70 -5.91 -8.20
C ILE A 97 -5.83 -6.65 -7.51
N SER A 98 -5.54 -7.60 -6.62
CA SER A 98 -6.56 -8.36 -5.88
C SER A 98 -7.45 -7.44 -5.05
N ALA A 99 -6.88 -6.46 -4.35
CA ALA A 99 -7.64 -5.48 -3.58
C ALA A 99 -8.53 -4.62 -4.49
N GLU A 100 -8.01 -4.15 -5.62
CA GLU A 100 -8.77 -3.31 -6.54
C GLU A 100 -9.90 -4.09 -7.25
N VAL A 101 -9.65 -5.33 -7.65
CA VAL A 101 -10.68 -6.21 -8.25
C VAL A 101 -11.79 -6.50 -7.25
N SER A 102 -11.44 -6.81 -5.99
CA SER A 102 -12.42 -7.06 -4.93
C SER A 102 -13.28 -5.81 -4.65
N MET A 103 -12.66 -4.63 -4.69
CA MET A 103 -13.36 -3.35 -4.57
C MET A 103 -14.29 -3.10 -5.76
N SER A 104 -13.82 -3.34 -6.99
CA SER A 104 -14.64 -3.21 -8.21
C SER A 104 -15.86 -4.14 -8.16
N GLN A 105 -15.68 -5.39 -7.74
CA GLN A 105 -16.78 -6.37 -7.62
C GLN A 105 -17.82 -5.91 -6.59
N THR A 106 -17.37 -5.43 -5.44
CA THR A 106 -18.24 -4.88 -4.40
C THR A 106 -19.05 -3.69 -4.93
N LEU A 107 -18.38 -2.74 -5.58
CA LEU A 107 -19.03 -1.55 -6.12
C LEU A 107 -20.06 -1.90 -7.19
N THR A 108 -19.79 -2.91 -8.03
CA THR A 108 -20.77 -3.43 -8.98
C THR A 108 -22.01 -3.97 -8.27
N MET A 109 -21.87 -4.77 -7.21
CA MET A 109 -23.02 -5.27 -6.42
C MET A 109 -23.82 -4.13 -5.79
N THR A 110 -23.13 -3.14 -5.22
CA THR A 110 -23.77 -1.93 -4.69
C THR A 110 -24.49 -1.14 -5.78
N THR A 111 -23.95 -1.10 -7.01
CA THR A 111 -24.60 -0.44 -8.15
C THR A 111 -25.91 -1.13 -8.51
N VAL A 112 -25.93 -2.46 -8.53
CA VAL A 112 -27.15 -3.25 -8.79
C VAL A 112 -28.22 -2.94 -7.74
N LEU A 113 -27.84 -2.92 -6.45
CA LEU A 113 -28.74 -2.55 -5.36
C LEU A 113 -29.24 -1.10 -5.47
N ALA A 114 -28.39 -0.17 -5.88
CA ALA A 114 -28.76 1.23 -6.07
C ALA A 114 -29.78 1.39 -7.21
N ILE A 115 -29.57 0.70 -8.35
CA ILE A 115 -30.51 0.72 -9.48
C ILE A 115 -31.85 0.09 -9.08
N ASP A 116 -31.82 -1.03 -8.37
CA ASP A 116 -33.03 -1.68 -7.91
C ASP A 116 -33.81 -0.85 -6.89
N SER A 117 -33.15 0.02 -6.13
CA SER A 117 -33.84 0.94 -5.23
C SER A 117 -34.76 1.94 -5.97
N ASP A 118 -34.44 2.26 -7.23
CA ASP A 118 -35.23 3.16 -8.08
C ASP A 118 -36.28 2.40 -8.91
N ILE A 119 -35.92 1.26 -9.50
CA ILE A 119 -36.80 0.47 -10.40
C ILE A 119 -37.79 -0.41 -9.62
N GLN A 120 -37.42 -0.75 -8.39
CA GLN A 120 -38.14 -1.65 -7.50
C GLN A 120 -38.44 -3.05 -8.09
N TYR A 121 -37.50 -3.63 -8.82
CA TYR A 121 -37.70 -4.89 -9.52
C TYR A 121 -37.68 -6.11 -8.57
N PHE A 122 -36.75 -6.14 -7.61
CA PHE A 122 -36.65 -7.23 -6.64
C PHE A 122 -37.68 -7.07 -5.52
N GLY A 123 -38.21 -8.20 -5.02
CA GLY A 123 -39.03 -8.22 -3.80
C GLY A 123 -38.23 -7.84 -2.55
N TYR A 124 -38.93 -7.45 -1.47
CA TYR A 124 -38.30 -7.00 -0.22
C TYR A 124 -37.31 -8.02 0.36
N GLU A 125 -37.71 -9.29 0.46
CA GLU A 125 -36.85 -10.36 0.98
C GLU A 125 -35.59 -10.58 0.13
N ALA A 126 -35.71 -10.46 -1.20
CA ALA A 126 -34.58 -10.58 -2.11
C ALA A 126 -33.59 -9.42 -1.94
N ARG A 127 -34.09 -8.18 -1.80
CA ARG A 127 -33.24 -7.00 -1.53
C ARG A 127 -32.49 -7.12 -0.22
N GLU A 128 -33.18 -7.55 0.83
CA GLU A 128 -32.58 -7.74 2.14
C GLU A 128 -31.48 -8.81 2.09
N ASN A 129 -31.76 -9.96 1.47
CA ASN A 129 -30.78 -11.04 1.31
C ASN A 129 -29.56 -10.60 0.50
N ILE A 130 -29.75 -9.84 -0.59
CA ILE A 130 -28.63 -9.31 -1.39
C ILE A 130 -27.82 -8.28 -0.58
N GLY A 131 -28.49 -7.44 0.21
CA GLY A 131 -27.84 -6.49 1.11
C GLY A 131 -26.96 -7.16 2.18
N TRP A 132 -27.48 -8.19 2.83
CA TRP A 132 -26.72 -9.00 3.80
C TRP A 132 -25.57 -9.76 3.15
N CYS A 133 -25.78 -10.32 1.96
CA CYS A 133 -24.74 -10.97 1.18
C CYS A 133 -23.61 -9.99 0.83
N CYS A 134 -23.95 -8.78 0.36
CA CYS A 134 -22.98 -7.74 0.03
C CYS A 134 -22.19 -7.31 1.28
N THR A 135 -22.86 -7.08 2.41
CA THR A 135 -22.22 -6.69 3.68
C THR A 135 -21.27 -7.76 4.19
N THR A 136 -21.67 -9.02 4.13
CA THR A 136 -20.83 -10.17 4.53
C THR A 136 -19.61 -10.28 3.62
N PHE A 137 -19.79 -10.10 2.31
CA PHE A 137 -18.70 -10.15 1.33
C PHE A 137 -17.68 -9.04 1.55
N ILE A 138 -18.13 -7.80 1.78
CA ILE A 138 -17.25 -6.66 2.11
C ILE A 138 -16.46 -6.93 3.38
N SER A 139 -17.14 -7.41 4.42
CA SER A 139 -16.53 -7.70 5.73
C SER A 139 -15.45 -8.78 5.58
N PHE A 140 -15.73 -9.83 4.81
CA PHE A 140 -14.76 -10.88 4.52
C PHE A 140 -13.55 -10.36 3.75
N ILE A 141 -13.75 -9.55 2.71
CA ILE A 141 -12.66 -8.92 1.94
C ILE A 141 -11.77 -8.08 2.87
N LEU A 142 -12.36 -7.28 3.75
CA LEU A 142 -11.62 -6.44 4.69
C LEU A 142 -10.77 -7.28 5.65
N VAL A 143 -11.31 -8.37 6.20
CA VAL A 143 -10.54 -9.28 7.07
C VAL A 143 -9.35 -9.88 6.32
N VAL A 144 -9.56 -10.36 5.08
CA VAL A 144 -8.49 -10.92 4.25
C VAL A 144 -7.42 -9.86 3.96
N GLN A 145 -7.82 -8.63 3.63
CA GLN A 145 -6.89 -7.53 3.37
C GLN A 145 -6.06 -7.17 4.61
N ILE A 146 -6.70 -7.04 5.77
CA ILE A 146 -6.03 -6.77 7.04
C ILE A 146 -5.02 -7.88 7.36
N PHE A 147 -5.39 -9.14 7.15
CA PHE A 147 -4.50 -10.27 7.37
C PHE A 147 -3.28 -10.25 6.44
N LEU A 148 -3.49 -9.97 5.14
CA LEU A 148 -2.42 -9.85 4.16
C LEU A 148 -1.48 -8.68 4.44
N ASP A 149 -2.02 -7.56 4.94
CA ASP A 149 -1.25 -6.39 5.34
C ASP A 149 -0.43 -6.68 6.60
N ALA A 150 -1.01 -7.35 7.60
CA ALA A 150 -0.30 -7.76 8.80
C ALA A 150 0.90 -8.67 8.48
N ILE A 151 0.72 -9.67 7.60
CA ILE A 151 1.82 -10.53 7.14
C ILE A 151 2.91 -9.71 6.45
N GLN A 152 2.54 -8.73 5.63
CA GLN A 152 3.52 -7.90 4.92
C GLN A 152 4.30 -6.99 5.87
N GLN A 153 3.61 -6.34 6.80
CA GLN A 153 4.23 -5.54 7.83
C GLN A 153 5.18 -6.39 8.69
N TRP A 154 4.79 -7.62 9.04
CA TRP A 154 5.65 -8.55 9.76
C TRP A 154 6.90 -8.93 8.95
N LYS A 155 6.75 -9.25 7.66
CA LYS A 155 7.88 -9.55 6.76
C LYS A 155 8.82 -8.35 6.63
N PHE A 156 8.27 -7.14 6.49
CA PHE A 156 9.03 -5.89 6.43
C PHE A 156 9.79 -5.63 7.73
N LEU A 157 9.12 -5.81 8.88
CA LEU A 157 9.73 -5.75 10.21
C LEU A 157 10.90 -6.73 10.29
N LEU A 158 10.71 -8.02 10.00
CA LEU A 158 11.80 -9.01 10.05
C LEU A 158 12.99 -8.65 9.16
N ASN A 159 12.75 -8.10 7.97
CA ASN A 159 13.82 -7.69 7.07
C ASN A 159 14.57 -6.47 7.61
N LYS A 160 13.86 -5.49 8.19
CA LYS A 160 14.44 -4.32 8.86
C LYS A 160 15.17 -4.71 10.15
N PHE A 161 14.67 -5.71 10.87
CA PHE A 161 15.28 -6.26 12.08
C PHE A 161 16.56 -7.06 11.81
N LYS A 162 16.90 -7.44 10.57
CA LYS A 162 18.28 -7.89 10.26
C LYS A 162 19.31 -6.77 10.50
N PHE A 163 18.93 -5.51 10.30
CA PHE A 163 19.76 -4.35 10.65
C PHE A 163 19.86 -4.18 12.17
N LEU A 164 18.75 -4.34 12.91
CA LEU A 164 18.79 -4.39 14.38
C LEU A 164 19.60 -5.58 14.90
N LYS A 165 19.55 -6.74 14.25
CA LYS A 165 20.37 -7.91 14.61
C LYS A 165 21.87 -7.60 14.43
N LYS A 166 22.23 -6.83 13.39
CA LYS A 166 23.60 -6.31 13.20
C LYS A 166 23.98 -5.30 14.28
N ILE A 167 23.10 -4.38 14.66
CA ILE A 167 23.35 -3.41 15.74
C ILE A 167 23.49 -4.13 17.09
N PHE A 168 22.61 -5.09 17.38
CA PHE A 168 22.62 -5.88 18.60
C PHE A 168 23.90 -6.72 18.70
N MET A 169 24.34 -7.33 17.60
CA MET A 169 25.64 -8.00 17.54
C MET A 169 26.81 -7.02 17.75
N LYS A 170 26.74 -5.80 17.21
CA LYS A 170 27.75 -4.74 17.45
C LYS A 170 27.80 -4.27 18.91
N ILE A 171 26.65 -4.10 19.55
CA ILE A 171 26.57 -3.73 20.97
C ILE A 171 27.14 -4.85 21.84
N LYS A 172 26.79 -6.11 21.54
CA LYS A 172 27.32 -7.28 22.22
C LYS A 172 28.85 -7.39 22.08
N SER A 173 29.40 -7.10 20.89
CA SER A 173 30.86 -7.14 20.70
C SER A 173 31.59 -6.01 21.42
N MET A 174 31.02 -4.80 21.51
CA MET A 174 31.62 -3.70 22.28
C MET A 174 31.63 -3.96 23.79
N PHE A 175 30.58 -4.60 24.31
CA PHE A 175 30.52 -4.96 25.73
C PHE A 175 31.48 -6.11 26.08
N SER A 176 31.67 -7.07 25.18
CA SER A 176 32.64 -8.18 25.36
C SER A 176 34.09 -7.69 25.39
N SER A 177 34.49 -6.79 24.48
CA SER A 177 35.87 -6.28 24.46
C SER A 177 36.25 -5.41 25.66
N SER A 178 35.27 -4.85 26.39
CA SER A 178 35.55 -4.07 27.61
C SER A 178 35.74 -4.93 28.85
N VAL A 179 35.34 -6.21 28.82
CA VAL A 179 35.52 -7.15 29.94
C VAL A 179 36.90 -7.83 29.89
N ASP A 180 37.49 -7.99 28.70
CA ASP A 180 38.81 -8.62 28.51
C ASP A 180 40.00 -7.67 28.75
N SER A 181 39.77 -6.37 28.98
CA SER A 181 40.82 -5.38 29.25
C SER A 181 41.11 -5.16 30.75
N LEU A 182 40.45 -5.90 31.65
CA LEU A 182 40.83 -5.90 33.06
C LEU A 182 42.16 -6.67 33.22
N PRO A 183 43.23 -6.03 33.74
CA PRO A 183 44.51 -6.67 33.91
C PRO A 183 44.34 -7.89 34.81
N ARG A 184 44.69 -9.07 34.30
CA ARG A 184 44.81 -10.29 35.11
C ARG A 184 45.84 -9.99 36.19
N THR A 185 45.37 -9.73 37.41
CA THR A 185 46.22 -9.71 38.60
C THR A 185 46.86 -11.09 38.69
N SER A 186 48.15 -11.14 38.38
CA SER A 186 48.96 -12.35 38.46
C SER A 186 48.78 -12.94 39.85
N PRO A 187 48.34 -14.20 39.99
CA PRO A 187 48.34 -14.86 41.29
C PRO A 187 49.79 -14.97 41.71
N ASN A 188 50.13 -14.23 42.76
CA ASN A 188 51.47 -14.20 43.33
C ASN A 188 51.92 -15.62 43.66
N VAL A 189 53.08 -15.93 43.08
CA VAL A 189 54.00 -16.99 43.50
C VAL A 189 54.23 -16.83 45.00
N PHE A 190 53.80 -17.80 45.79
CA PHE A 190 54.30 -18.05 47.13
C PHE A 190 54.54 -19.56 47.26
N GLU A 191 55.74 -19.97 46.86
CA GLU A 191 56.54 -20.92 47.63
C GLU A 191 56.99 -20.19 48.92
N PRO A 192 57.27 -20.86 50.06
CA PRO A 192 57.65 -22.26 50.22
C PRO A 192 56.69 -23.14 51.06
#